data_AF-A0AAD5E695-F1
#
_entry.id   AF-A0AAD5E695-F1
#
_cell.length_a   1.000
_cell.length_b   1.000
_cell.length_c   1.000
_cell.angle_alpha   90.00
_cell.angle_beta   90.00
_cell.angle_gamma   90.00
#
_symmetry.space_group_name_H-M   'P 1'
#
loop_
_entity.id
_entity.type
_entity.pdbx_description
1 polymer ?
#
loop_
_entity_poly.entity_id
_entity_poly.type
_entity_poly.pdbx_seq_one_letter_code
_entity_poly.pdbx_strand_id
1 'polypeptide(L)'
;MNSPCRVRLQTDGIEPIPPTNVTIYEKHPSAVFGREIATSGPYTNVVQGVATGDTVLTQNAYGYVIVFATHQKDVAGKFISFVYSDRPVNVRPDKITPM
;
A
#
# COMPACT_ATOMS: atom_id res chain seq x y z
N MET A 1 -6.43 -2.70 -23.15
CA MET A 1 -5.12 -2.25 -22.62
C MET A 1 -5.19 -2.20 -21.10
N ASN A 2 -4.26 -2.88 -20.46
CA ASN A 2 -4.13 -2.98 -19.02
C ASN A 2 -3.32 -1.80 -18.49
N SER A 3 -3.81 -1.13 -17.44
CA SER A 3 -3.22 0.10 -16.90
C SER A 3 -2.27 -0.21 -15.75
N PRO A 4 -1.00 0.21 -15.83
CA PRO A 4 -0.06 0.01 -14.74
C PRO A 4 -0.37 0.98 -13.57
N CYS A 5 -0.34 0.43 -12.36
CA CYS A 5 -0.43 1.15 -11.10
C CYS A 5 0.83 0.85 -10.29
N ARG A 6 1.35 1.88 -9.61
CA ARG A 6 2.47 1.76 -8.68
C ARG A 6 2.16 2.55 -7.42
N VAL A 7 2.51 1.99 -6.27
CA VAL A 7 2.34 2.68 -4.99
C VAL A 7 3.69 2.85 -4.31
N ARG A 8 3.95 4.05 -3.79
CA ARG A 8 5.14 4.37 -2.99
C ARG A 8 4.74 4.90 -1.62
N LEU A 9 5.43 4.45 -0.59
CA LEU A 9 5.30 4.89 0.80
C LEU A 9 6.59 5.60 1.25
N GLN A 10 6.45 6.76 1.90
CA GLN A 10 7.54 7.49 2.55
C GLN A 10 7.16 7.85 4.01
N THR A 11 8.14 7.73 4.91
CA THR A 11 7.98 7.99 6.36
C THR A 11 9.12 8.86 6.88
N ASP A 12 9.48 9.90 6.13
CA ASP A 12 10.54 10.86 6.45
C ASP A 12 10.25 11.69 7.71
N GLY A 13 9.00 11.74 8.16
CA GLY A 13 8.58 12.39 9.41
C GLY A 13 8.62 11.52 10.67
N ILE A 14 9.22 10.33 10.63
CA ILE A 14 9.33 9.42 11.79
C ILE A 14 10.81 9.19 12.10
N GLU A 15 11.22 9.47 13.34
CA GLU A 15 12.60 9.27 13.81
C GLU A 15 12.66 8.24 14.96
N PRO A 16 13.49 7.18 14.85
CA PRO A 16 14.24 6.78 13.66
C PRO A 16 13.31 6.29 12.54
N ILE A 17 13.76 6.34 11.28
CA ILE A 17 12.97 5.86 10.14
C ILE A 17 12.68 4.36 10.35
N PRO A 18 11.40 3.95 10.43
CA PRO A 18 11.06 2.57 10.65
C PRO A 18 11.27 1.76 9.36
N PRO A 19 11.56 0.46 9.46
CA PRO A 19 11.45 -0.43 8.33
C PRO A 19 10.00 -0.49 7.86
N THR A 20 9.73 -0.15 6.61
CA THR A 20 8.39 -0.03 6.04
C THR A 20 8.17 -0.93 4.83
N ASN A 21 6.91 -1.26 4.59
CA ASN A 21 6.44 -2.00 3.42
C ASN A 21 5.13 -1.38 2.93
N VAL A 22 4.90 -1.47 1.62
CA VAL A 22 3.57 -1.27 1.04
C VAL A 22 3.18 -2.48 0.21
N THR A 23 1.96 -2.96 0.44
CA THR A 23 1.41 -4.10 -0.29
C THR A 23 -0.02 -3.85 -0.74
N ILE A 24 -0.36 -4.29 -1.95
CA ILE A 24 -1.67 -4.17 -2.57
C ILE A 24 -2.33 -5.55 -2.57
N TYR A 25 -3.55 -5.62 -2.05
CA TYR A 25 -4.39 -6.81 -2.06
C TYR A 25 -5.68 -6.55 -2.84
N GLU A 26 -6.29 -7.60 -3.39
CA GLU A 26 -7.70 -7.55 -3.77
C GLU A 26 -8.57 -7.33 -2.53
N LYS A 27 -9.65 -6.57 -2.68
CA LYS A 27 -10.67 -6.52 -1.63
C LYS A 27 -11.55 -7.76 -1.71
N HIS A 28 -11.82 -8.39 -0.57
CA HIS A 28 -12.68 -9.57 -0.48
C HIS A 28 -13.98 -9.25 0.28
N PRO A 29 -15.14 -9.79 -0.11
CA PRO A 29 -16.41 -9.49 0.55
C PRO A 29 -16.52 -10.02 2.00
N SER A 30 -15.80 -11.10 2.32
CA SER A 30 -15.88 -11.76 3.65
C SER A 30 -14.55 -11.86 4.38
N ALA A 31 -13.46 -11.34 3.80
CA ALA A 31 -12.13 -11.37 4.40
C ALA A 31 -11.50 -9.99 4.34
N VAL A 32 -10.62 -9.69 5.29
CA VAL A 32 -9.93 -8.39 5.35
C VAL A 32 -9.09 -8.16 4.10
N PHE A 33 -8.41 -9.21 3.62
CA PHE A 33 -7.60 -9.19 2.41
C PHE A 33 -7.94 -10.38 1.51
N GLY A 34 -7.99 -10.13 0.20
CA GLY A 34 -8.00 -11.16 -0.83
C GLY A 34 -6.57 -11.53 -1.25
N ARG A 35 -6.38 -11.82 -2.53
CA ARG A 35 -5.08 -12.16 -3.11
C ARG A 35 -4.11 -10.97 -3.06
N GLU A 36 -2.85 -11.23 -2.75
CA GLU A 36 -1.76 -10.25 -2.91
C GLU A 36 -1.47 -10.00 -4.39
N ILE A 37 -1.43 -8.72 -4.78
CA ILE A 37 -1.26 -8.27 -6.16
C ILE A 37 0.13 -7.72 -6.42
N ALA A 38 0.67 -6.96 -5.45
CA ALA A 38 2.01 -6.41 -5.54
C ALA A 38 2.49 -6.01 -4.15
N THR A 39 3.79 -6.18 -3.91
CA THR A 39 4.46 -5.73 -2.69
C THR A 39 5.71 -4.93 -3.05
N SER A 40 6.13 -4.04 -2.15
CA SER A 40 7.45 -3.40 -2.24
C SER A 40 8.60 -4.34 -1.84
N GLY A 41 8.29 -5.56 -1.40
CA GLY A 41 9.27 -6.56 -0.98
C GLY A 41 9.60 -6.46 0.51
N PRO A 42 10.82 -6.84 0.93
CA PRO A 42 11.22 -6.80 2.34
C PRO A 42 11.04 -5.42 2.98
N TYR A 43 10.73 -5.40 4.28
CA TYR A 43 10.70 -4.17 5.05
C TYR A 43 12.08 -3.51 5.08
N THR A 44 12.16 -2.21 4.78
CA THR A 44 13.42 -1.46 4.78
C THR A 44 13.22 -0.04 5.27
N ASN A 45 14.26 0.58 5.80
CA ASN A 45 14.24 1.88 6.47
C ASN A 45 14.99 2.97 5.67
N VAL A 46 14.94 2.87 4.34
CA VAL A 46 15.55 3.89 3.46
C VAL A 46 14.77 5.20 3.52
N VAL A 47 15.49 6.33 3.49
CA VAL A 47 14.91 7.70 3.56
C VAL A 47 13.94 7.96 2.41
N GLN A 48 14.24 7.44 1.23
CA GLN A 48 13.41 7.56 0.04
C GLN A 48 12.12 6.73 0.13
N GLY A 49 11.97 5.89 1.15
CA GLY A 49 10.85 4.98 1.32
C GLY A 49 10.85 3.81 0.33
N VAL A 50 9.71 3.15 0.20
CA VAL A 50 9.55 1.90 -0.56
C VAL A 50 8.48 2.03 -1.63
N ALA A 51 8.60 1.26 -2.71
CA ALA A 51 7.61 1.24 -3.78
C ALA A 51 7.36 -0.17 -4.30
N THR A 52 6.13 -0.44 -4.73
CA THR A 52 5.83 -1.64 -5.51
C THR A 52 6.50 -1.56 -6.89
N GLY A 53 6.61 -2.70 -7.57
CA GLY A 53 6.76 -2.70 -9.02
C GLY A 53 5.51 -2.16 -9.72
N ASP A 54 5.58 -2.00 -11.05
CA ASP A 54 4.38 -1.75 -11.85
C ASP A 54 3.50 -2.99 -11.85
N THR A 55 2.24 -2.81 -11.46
CA THR A 55 1.25 -3.88 -11.48
C THR A 55 0.00 -3.47 -12.22
N VAL A 56 -0.65 -4.43 -12.88
CA VAL A 56 -1.91 -4.19 -13.56
C VAL A 56 -3.06 -4.44 -12.59
N LEU A 57 -3.85 -3.41 -12.34
CA LEU A 57 -5.11 -3.54 -11.60
C LEU A 57 -6.26 -3.75 -12.58
N THR A 58 -6.78 -4.97 -12.65
CA THR A 58 -7.98 -5.29 -13.44
C THR A 58 -9.23 -4.69 -12.78
N GLN A 59 -10.30 -4.52 -13.54
CA GLN A 59 -11.55 -4.05 -12.97
C GLN A 59 -12.10 -5.09 -11.97
N ASN A 60 -12.23 -4.71 -10.70
CA ASN A 60 -12.69 -5.58 -9.62
C ASN A 60 -13.94 -4.95 -8.97
N ALA A 61 -15.01 -5.74 -8.80
CA ALA A 61 -16.29 -5.28 -8.25
C ALA A 61 -16.18 -4.73 -6.82
N TYR A 62 -15.22 -5.22 -6.03
CA TYR A 62 -14.96 -4.80 -4.66
C TYR A 62 -13.76 -3.84 -4.55
N GLY A 63 -12.96 -3.75 -5.61
CA GLY A 63 -11.76 -2.92 -5.66
C GLY A 63 -10.54 -3.58 -5.00
N TYR A 64 -9.64 -2.74 -4.49
CA TYR A 64 -8.34 -3.13 -3.94
C TYR A 64 -8.10 -2.46 -2.60
N VAL A 65 -7.28 -3.08 -1.75
CA VAL A 65 -6.83 -2.55 -0.47
C VAL A 65 -5.31 -2.34 -0.54
N ILE A 66 -4.85 -1.15 -0.16
CA ILE A 66 -3.43 -0.83 -0.04
C ILE A 66 -3.10 -0.78 1.45
N VAL A 67 -2.13 -1.58 1.87
CA VAL A 67 -1.66 -1.65 3.25
C VAL A 67 -0.31 -0.97 3.35
N PHE A 68 -0.24 0.07 4.17
CA PHE A 68 1.00 0.74 4.57
C PHE A 68 1.39 0.23 5.95
N ALA A 69 2.56 -0.37 6.08
CA ALA A 69 2.95 -1.04 7.32
C ALA A 69 4.38 -0.71 7.74
N THR A 70 4.58 -0.68 9.06
CA THR A 70 5.90 -0.77 9.70
C THR A 70 6.17 -2.21 10.12
N HIS A 71 7.43 -2.61 10.16
CA HIS A 71 7.79 -3.97 10.60
C HIS A 71 7.51 -4.18 12.09
N GLN A 72 7.83 -3.17 12.91
CA GLN A 72 7.47 -3.17 14.33
C GLN A 72 6.02 -2.73 14.51
N LYS A 73 5.35 -3.35 15.48
CA LYS A 73 4.04 -2.93 15.95
C LYS A 73 4.15 -1.60 16.69
N ASP A 74 3.02 -0.90 16.78
CA ASP A 74 2.82 0.30 17.59
C ASP A 74 3.75 1.48 17.24
N VAL A 75 4.24 1.53 16.01
CA VAL A 75 4.97 2.68 15.47
C VAL A 75 3.97 3.64 14.85
N ALA A 76 3.65 4.71 15.59
CA ALA A 76 2.80 5.79 15.09
C ALA A 76 3.64 6.89 14.44
N GLY A 77 3.11 7.50 13.39
CA GLY A 77 3.75 8.65 12.76
C GLY A 77 3.08 9.08 11.47
N LYS A 78 3.49 10.24 10.95
CA LYS A 78 3.00 10.73 9.66
C LYS A 78 3.73 10.00 8.54
N PHE A 79 2.98 9.68 7.49
CA PHE A 79 3.51 9.12 6.26
C PHE A 79 2.88 9.81 5.06
N ILE A 80 3.56 9.72 3.92
CA ILE A 80 3.05 10.14 2.62
C ILE A 80 3.03 8.92 1.72
N SER A 81 1.92 8.73 1.00
CA SER A 81 1.84 7.74 -0.05
C SER A 81 1.54 8.39 -1.39
N PHE A 82 2.23 7.92 -2.43
CA PHE A 82 2.00 8.31 -3.82
C PHE A 82 1.40 7.12 -4.57
N VAL A 83 0.32 7.37 -5.31
CA VAL A 83 -0.28 6.39 -6.21
C VAL A 83 -0.08 6.90 -7.64
N TYR A 84 0.76 6.20 -8.38
CA TYR A 84 1.02 6.48 -9.79
C TYR A 84 0.11 5.61 -10.64
N SER A 85 -0.62 6.23 -11.56
CA SER A 85 -1.55 5.56 -12.47
C SER A 85 -1.70 6.40 -13.74
N ASP A 86 -1.86 5.74 -14.88
CA ASP A 86 -2.18 6.37 -16.16
C ASP A 86 -3.68 6.69 -16.31
N ARG A 87 -4.51 6.21 -15.38
CA ARG A 87 -5.94 6.46 -15.28
C ARG A 87 -6.31 7.07 -13.94
N PRO A 88 -7.41 7.84 -13.86
CA PRO A 88 -7.93 8.31 -12.58
C PRO A 88 -8.20 7.16 -11.61
N VAL A 89 -7.73 7.31 -10.36
CA VAL A 89 -7.98 6.37 -9.27
C VAL A 89 -8.78 7.07 -8.18
N ASN A 90 -9.77 6.38 -7.61
CA ASN A 90 -10.50 6.86 -6.45
C ASN A 90 -9.93 6.18 -5.20
N VAL A 91 -9.20 6.93 -4.39
CA VAL A 91 -8.62 6.44 -3.13
C VAL A 91 -9.50 6.90 -1.98
N ARG A 92 -9.88 5.96 -1.13
CA ARG A 92 -10.70 6.20 0.05
C ARG A 92 -10.12 5.42 1.23
N PRO A 93 -10.13 5.98 2.45
CA PRO A 93 -9.80 5.20 3.64
C PRO A 93 -10.73 3.98 3.70
N ASP A 94 -10.16 2.79 3.82
CA ASP A 94 -10.98 1.61 4.07
C ASP A 94 -11.37 1.56 5.54
N LYS A 95 -12.63 1.23 5.81
CA LYS A 95 -13.13 1.06 7.17
C LYS A 95 -12.83 -0.36 7.64
N ILE A 96 -11.55 -0.70 7.74
CA ILE A 96 -11.15 -1.94 8.40
C ILE A 96 -11.21 -1.65 9.89
N THR A 97 -12.19 -2.23 10.58
CA THR A 97 -12.21 -2.26 12.04
C THR A 97 -11.03 -3.11 12.50
N PRO A 98 -10.06 -2.57 13.26
CA PRO A 98 -9.01 -3.40 13.84
C PRO A 98 -9.65 -4.43 14.77
N MET A 99 -9.23 -5.70 14.66
CA MET A 99 -9.54 -6.72 15.67
C MET A 99 -8.61 -6.58 16.88
#